data_AF-A0AAU6QWE7-F1
#
_entry.id   AF-A0AAU6QWE7-F1
#
_cell.length_a   1.000
_cell.length_b   1.000
_cell.length_c   1.000
_cell.angle_alpha   90.00
_cell.angle_beta   90.00
_cell.angle_gamma   90.00
#
_symmetry.space_group_name_H-M   'P 1'
#
loop_
_entity.id
_entity.type
_entity.pdbx_description
1 polymer ?
#
loop_
_entity_poly.entity_id
_entity_poly.type
_entity_poly.pdbx_seq_one_letter_code
_entity_poly.pdbx_strand_id
1 'polypeptide(L)'
;MRNIVLTGVLFFSLILGASAESINHEPDDLKSNVSLLTNQCGYVLGKNILSEISKSSSKINDQIISFDFYVSLKPADRPIHGKLSFGCFTVGSAAPKQGVAQRPTAAEEIAQADSGGRYARNVVWQRRYEGKGWSGTIAYVNSVFGDQENLNIPDYFLICPDKGGLACFSFEVVKAKLNKKESDRIPELLEGIGVGGF
;
A
#
# COMPACT_ATOMS: atom_id res chain seq x y z
N MET A 1 -15.12 73.64 8.32
CA MET A 1 -16.08 72.88 7.49
C MET A 1 -15.48 71.50 7.20
N ARG A 2 -16.31 70.47 7.39
CA ARG A 2 -16.18 69.05 6.98
C ARG A 2 -15.02 68.20 7.55
N ASN A 3 -15.42 67.44 8.57
CA ASN A 3 -14.96 66.09 8.92
C ASN A 3 -14.88 65.18 7.69
N ILE A 4 -13.81 64.39 7.56
CA ILE A 4 -13.86 63.05 6.98
C ILE A 4 -12.99 62.14 7.85
N VAL A 5 -13.70 61.35 8.66
CA VAL A 5 -13.20 60.15 9.32
C VAL A 5 -13.09 59.08 8.24
N LEU A 6 -11.92 58.47 8.06
CA LEU A 6 -11.81 57.22 7.31
C LEU A 6 -11.05 56.18 8.14
N THR A 7 -11.84 55.22 8.59
CA THR A 7 -11.62 54.02 9.38
C THR A 7 -10.38 53.22 8.95
N GLY A 8 -9.38 53.12 9.84
CA GLY A 8 -8.30 52.15 9.72
C GLY A 8 -8.79 50.77 10.14
N VAL A 9 -9.03 49.88 9.17
CA VAL A 9 -9.37 48.48 9.45
C VAL A 9 -8.09 47.71 9.73
N LEU A 10 -7.91 47.34 11.01
CA LEU A 10 -6.91 46.38 11.48
C LEU A 10 -7.23 45.00 10.90
N PHE A 11 -6.47 44.56 9.89
CA PHE A 11 -6.43 43.15 9.52
C PHE A 11 -5.56 42.40 10.55
N PHE A 12 -6.21 41.88 11.58
CA PHE A 12 -5.66 40.80 12.39
C PHE A 12 -5.56 39.56 11.49
N SER A 13 -4.37 39.32 10.92
CA SER A 13 -4.05 38.03 10.32
C SER A 13 -4.03 36.99 11.42
N LEU A 14 -5.16 36.31 11.62
CA LEU A 14 -5.22 35.02 12.28
C LEU A 14 -4.37 34.07 11.43
N ILE A 15 -3.11 33.91 11.81
CA ILE A 15 -2.33 32.74 11.44
C ILE A 15 -3.01 31.60 12.21
N LEU A 16 -4.04 31.04 11.58
CA LEU A 16 -4.56 29.72 11.90
C LEU A 16 -3.43 28.77 11.53
N GLY A 17 -2.48 28.62 12.46
CA GLY A 17 -1.51 27.56 12.43
C GLY A 17 -2.31 26.27 12.45
N ALA A 18 -2.53 25.71 11.26
CA ALA A 18 -2.83 24.31 11.14
C ALA A 18 -1.61 23.59 11.74
N SER A 19 -1.71 23.28 13.03
CA SER A 19 -0.87 22.29 13.67
C SER A 19 -1.09 21.01 12.89
N ALA A 20 -0.23 20.76 11.90
CA ALA A 20 0.06 19.40 11.49
C ALA A 20 0.70 18.78 12.73
N GLU A 21 -0.12 18.12 13.55
CA GLU A 21 0.35 17.29 14.64
C GLU A 21 1.42 16.36 14.05
N SER A 22 2.66 16.57 14.48
CA SER A 22 3.71 15.60 14.30
C SER A 22 3.26 14.37 15.08
N ILE A 23 2.77 13.36 14.36
CA ILE A 23 2.39 12.09 14.95
C ILE A 23 3.67 11.47 15.50
N ASN A 24 3.86 11.65 16.81
CA ASN A 24 4.86 10.96 17.60
C ASN A 24 4.68 9.46 17.41
N HIS A 25 5.78 8.78 17.15
CA HIS A 25 5.85 7.33 17.05
C HIS A 25 5.55 6.70 18.42
N GLU A 26 4.39 6.09 18.59
CA GLU A 26 4.16 5.15 19.70
C GLU A 26 4.36 3.71 19.21
N PRO A 27 5.31 2.95 19.80
CA PRO A 27 5.52 1.52 19.53
C PRO A 27 4.26 0.66 19.69
N ASP A 28 3.29 1.14 20.49
CA ASP A 28 2.01 0.48 20.72
C ASP A 28 1.14 0.40 19.46
N ASP A 29 1.26 1.38 18.55
CA ASP A 29 0.53 1.39 17.27
C ASP A 29 0.96 0.27 16.34
N LEU A 30 2.26 -0.06 16.30
CA LEU A 30 2.77 -1.13 15.44
C LEU A 30 2.23 -2.49 15.88
N LYS A 31 2.32 -2.79 17.18
CA LYS A 31 1.86 -4.07 17.72
C LYS A 31 0.35 -4.23 17.52
N SER A 32 -0.42 -3.16 17.75
CA SER A 32 -1.86 -3.13 17.52
C SER A 32 -2.19 -3.38 16.05
N ASN A 33 -1.57 -2.66 15.11
CA ASN A 33 -1.82 -2.80 13.68
C ASN A 33 -1.42 -4.19 13.14
N VAL A 34 -0.31 -4.76 13.61
CA VAL A 34 0.10 -6.13 13.22
C VAL A 34 -0.90 -7.18 13.74
N SER A 35 -1.38 -7.03 14.98
CA SER A 35 -2.41 -7.90 15.55
C SER A 35 -3.71 -7.81 14.75
N LEU A 36 -4.15 -6.59 14.42
CA LEU A 36 -5.35 -6.36 13.62
C LEU A 36 -5.21 -6.92 12.20
N LEU A 37 -4.06 -6.72 11.54
CA LEU A 37 -3.78 -7.30 10.22
C LEU A 37 -3.93 -8.84 10.25
N THR A 38 -3.38 -9.47 11.30
CA THR A 38 -3.46 -10.92 11.47
C THR A 38 -4.89 -11.38 11.68
N ASN A 39 -5.60 -10.74 12.61
CA ASN A 39 -6.94 -11.18 13.03
C ASN A 39 -8.05 -10.83 12.04
N GLN A 40 -7.89 -9.74 11.28
CA GLN A 40 -8.93 -9.26 10.35
C GLN A 40 -8.63 -9.63 8.90
N CYS A 41 -7.37 -9.56 8.47
CA CYS A 41 -6.97 -9.83 7.09
C CYS A 41 -6.26 -11.17 6.89
N GLY A 42 -5.93 -11.90 7.95
CA GLY A 42 -5.30 -13.22 7.87
C GLY A 42 -3.81 -13.19 7.51
N TYR A 43 -3.17 -12.02 7.42
CA TYR A 43 -1.76 -11.87 7.07
C TYR A 43 -0.87 -11.80 8.31
N VAL A 44 0.28 -12.47 8.26
CA VAL A 44 1.28 -12.46 9.33
C VAL A 44 2.58 -11.90 8.78
N LEU A 45 3.14 -10.88 9.46
CA LEU A 45 4.44 -10.33 9.11
C LEU A 45 5.56 -11.09 9.84
N GLY A 46 6.47 -11.69 9.07
CA GLY A 46 7.66 -12.35 9.59
C GLY A 46 8.65 -11.37 10.22
N LYS A 47 9.56 -11.90 11.05
CA LYS A 47 10.57 -11.09 11.77
C LYS A 47 11.42 -10.23 10.84
N ASN A 48 11.74 -10.73 9.64
CA ASN A 48 12.51 -10.03 8.61
C ASN A 48 11.78 -8.83 7.99
N ILE A 49 10.45 -8.78 8.07
CA ILE A 49 9.68 -7.61 7.66
C ILE A 49 9.49 -6.68 8.86
N LEU A 50 9.12 -7.24 10.02
CA LEU A 50 8.87 -6.49 11.24
C LEU A 50 10.07 -5.64 11.68
N SER A 51 11.29 -6.15 11.54
CA SER A 51 12.52 -5.41 11.88
C SER A 51 12.75 -4.18 11.00
N GLU A 52 12.16 -4.15 9.81
CA GLU A 52 12.36 -3.09 8.82
C GLU A 52 11.26 -2.02 8.87
N ILE A 53 10.22 -2.21 9.67
CA ILE A 53 9.10 -1.27 9.77
C ILE A 53 9.51 -0.08 10.64
N SER A 54 9.50 1.10 10.02
CA SER A 54 9.73 2.37 10.73
C SER A 54 8.43 3.04 11.18
N LYS A 55 7.32 2.82 10.46
CA LYS A 55 6.02 3.43 10.75
C LYS A 55 4.89 2.49 10.34
N SER A 56 3.79 2.50 11.08
CA SER A 56 2.54 1.87 10.68
C SER A 56 1.35 2.81 10.85
N SER A 57 0.29 2.57 10.09
CA SER A 57 -1.01 3.20 10.29
C SER A 57 -2.12 2.28 9.81
N SER A 58 -3.29 2.39 10.41
CA SER A 58 -4.50 1.73 9.91
C SER A 58 -5.64 2.74 9.75
N LYS A 59 -6.55 2.44 8.83
CA LYS A 59 -7.77 3.22 8.62
C LYS A 59 -8.92 2.27 8.34
N ILE A 60 -10.06 2.55 8.96
CA ILE A 60 -11.32 1.87 8.67
C ILE A 60 -12.17 2.85 7.87
N ASN A 61 -12.60 2.43 6.68
CA ASN A 61 -13.55 3.16 5.86
C ASN A 61 -14.71 2.22 5.50
N ASP A 62 -15.90 2.53 5.99
CA ASP A 62 -17.08 1.67 5.91
C ASP A 62 -16.77 0.24 6.41
N GLN A 63 -16.76 -0.73 5.50
CA GLN A 63 -16.55 -2.15 5.77
C GLN A 63 -15.13 -2.61 5.39
N ILE A 64 -14.24 -1.69 5.02
CA ILE A 64 -12.87 -1.99 4.62
C ILE A 64 -11.92 -1.45 5.68
N ILE A 65 -11.08 -2.34 6.21
CA ILE A 65 -9.91 -1.95 7.00
C ILE A 65 -8.68 -1.98 6.11
N SER A 66 -7.86 -0.94 6.23
CA SER A 66 -6.61 -0.77 5.49
C SER A 66 -5.45 -0.56 6.44
N PHE A 67 -4.29 -1.08 6.07
CA PHE A 67 -3.05 -0.99 6.83
C PHE A 67 -1.92 -0.55 5.92
N ASP A 68 -1.14 0.42 6.37
CA ASP A 68 0.10 0.85 5.73
C ASP A 68 1.27 0.62 6.69
N PHE A 69 2.30 -0.10 6.23
CA PHE A 69 3.56 -0.30 6.92
C PHE A 69 4.71 0.26 6.07
N TYR A 70 5.45 1.22 6.61
CA TYR A 70 6.59 1.83 5.93
C TYR A 70 7.86 1.07 6.29
N VAL A 71 8.48 0.46 5.28
CA VAL A 71 9.64 -0.43 5.43
C VAL A 71 10.87 0.12 4.75
N SER A 72 12.05 -0.27 5.23
CA SER A 72 13.34 0.01 4.59
C SER A 72 13.99 -1.30 4.17
N LEU A 73 13.84 -1.69 2.91
CA LEU A 73 14.38 -2.96 2.39
C LEU A 73 15.71 -2.74 1.67
N LYS A 74 16.61 -3.72 1.67
CA LYS A 74 17.89 -3.63 0.95
C LYS A 74 17.99 -4.69 -0.17
N PRO A 75 17.40 -4.43 -1.36
CA PRO A 75 17.46 -5.38 -2.48
C PRO A 75 18.86 -5.54 -3.08
N ALA A 76 19.71 -4.52 -2.99
CA ALA A 76 21.06 -4.56 -3.52
C ALA A 76 22.00 -3.70 -2.65
N ASP A 77 22.70 -2.75 -3.27
CA ASP A 77 23.78 -2.02 -2.61
C ASP A 77 23.26 -0.85 -1.75
N ARG A 78 22.02 -0.43 -1.96
CA ARG A 78 21.37 0.68 -1.24
C ARG A 78 20.03 0.26 -0.60
N PRO A 79 19.63 0.93 0.49
CA PRO A 79 18.28 0.79 1.04
C PRO A 79 17.24 1.43 0.10
N ILE A 80 16.06 0.84 0.09
CA ILE A 80 14.86 1.28 -0.60
C ILE A 80 13.77 1.43 0.46
N HIS A 81 13.25 2.65 0.58
CA HIS A 81 12.06 2.89 1.38
C HIS A 81 10.83 2.55 0.57
N GLY A 82 9.90 1.84 1.18
CA GLY A 82 8.63 1.53 0.55
C GLY A 82 7.50 1.44 1.56
N LYS A 83 6.29 1.31 1.02
CA LYS A 83 5.05 1.20 1.76
C LYS A 83 4.38 -0.11 1.39
N LEU A 84 4.23 -0.99 2.36
CA LEU A 84 3.38 -2.17 2.27
C LEU A 84 1.94 -1.77 2.63
N SER A 85 1.01 -1.98 1.71
CA SER A 85 -0.40 -1.65 1.91
C SER A 85 -1.25 -2.91 1.82
N PHE A 86 -2.08 -3.12 2.84
CA PHE A 86 -3.04 -4.21 2.93
C PHE A 86 -4.45 -3.64 3.04
N GLY A 87 -5.43 -4.32 2.47
CA GLY A 87 -6.84 -4.00 2.64
C GLY A 87 -7.65 -5.28 2.76
N CYS A 88 -8.64 -5.31 3.65
CA CYS A 88 -9.59 -6.42 3.73
C CYS A 88 -10.94 -5.95 4.24
N PHE A 89 -11.96 -6.78 4.02
CA PHE A 89 -13.27 -6.55 4.60
C PHE A 89 -13.27 -6.86 6.09
N THR A 90 -13.96 -6.05 6.88
CA THR A 90 -14.18 -6.31 8.30
C THR A 90 -14.93 -7.63 8.49
N VAL A 91 -14.53 -8.43 9.48
CA VAL A 91 -15.19 -9.72 9.79
C VAL A 91 -16.70 -9.52 9.99
N GLY A 92 -17.51 -10.27 9.24
CA GLY A 92 -18.98 -10.16 9.23
C GLY A 92 -19.56 -9.33 8.08
N SER A 93 -18.73 -8.60 7.33
CA SER A 93 -19.13 -8.06 6.03
C SER A 93 -19.23 -9.21 5.02
N ALA A 94 -20.31 -9.22 4.22
CA ALA A 94 -20.45 -10.16 3.12
C ALA A 94 -19.46 -9.77 2.02
N ALA A 95 -18.21 -10.23 2.12
CA ALA A 95 -17.33 -10.24 0.98
C ALA A 95 -18.06 -10.98 -0.16
N PRO A 96 -18.06 -10.46 -1.39
CA PRO A 96 -18.62 -11.19 -2.52
C PRO A 96 -18.00 -12.58 -2.51
N LYS A 97 -18.84 -13.61 -2.47
CA LYS A 97 -18.37 -14.99 -2.59
C LYS A 97 -17.78 -15.12 -4.00
N GLN A 98 -16.48 -14.87 -4.13
CA GLN A 98 -15.74 -15.32 -5.29
C GLN A 98 -15.95 -16.82 -5.34
N GLY A 99 -16.70 -17.28 -6.35
CA GLY A 99 -16.92 -18.70 -6.56
C GLY A 99 -15.58 -19.42 -6.75
N VAL A 100 -15.63 -20.75 -6.86
CA VAL A 100 -14.48 -21.63 -7.12
C VAL A 100 -13.81 -21.37 -8.49
N ALA A 101 -14.18 -20.28 -9.18
CA ALA A 101 -13.44 -19.78 -10.34
C ALA A 101 -12.00 -19.47 -9.93
N GLN A 102 -11.05 -19.75 -10.83
CA GLN A 102 -9.65 -19.38 -10.63
C GLN A 102 -9.57 -17.91 -10.22
N ARG A 103 -8.88 -17.66 -9.11
CA ARG A 103 -8.67 -16.29 -8.66
C ARG A 103 -7.82 -15.54 -9.67
N PRO A 104 -8.13 -14.27 -9.93
CA PRO A 104 -7.34 -13.48 -10.86
C PRO A 104 -5.89 -13.35 -10.37
N THR A 105 -4.97 -13.41 -11.30
CA THR A 105 -3.57 -13.09 -11.11
C THR A 105 -3.38 -11.60 -10.82
N ALA A 106 -2.22 -11.20 -10.30
CA ALA A 106 -1.93 -9.80 -10.00
C ALA A 106 -2.06 -8.89 -11.24
N ALA A 107 -1.66 -9.37 -12.43
CA ALA A 107 -1.83 -8.65 -13.68
C ALA A 107 -3.30 -8.53 -14.09
N GLU A 108 -4.12 -9.56 -13.85
CA GLU A 108 -5.57 -9.51 -14.12
C GLU A 108 -6.29 -8.58 -13.13
N GLU A 109 -5.92 -8.57 -11.85
CA GLU A 109 -6.42 -7.60 -10.87
C GLU A 109 -6.06 -6.16 -11.24
N ILE A 110 -4.82 -5.94 -11.73
CA ILE A 110 -4.41 -4.64 -12.27
C ILE A 110 -5.27 -4.27 -13.48
N ALA A 111 -5.42 -5.17 -14.45
CA ALA A 111 -6.19 -4.92 -15.67
C ALA A 111 -7.68 -4.69 -15.37
N GLN A 112 -8.25 -5.41 -14.40
CA GLN A 112 -9.63 -5.24 -13.96
C GLN A 112 -9.82 -3.89 -13.27
N ALA A 113 -8.90 -3.48 -12.40
CA ALA A 113 -8.95 -2.18 -11.73
C ALA A 113 -8.73 -1.01 -12.70
N ASP A 114 -7.99 -1.23 -13.78
CA ASP A 114 -7.77 -0.24 -14.85
C ASP A 114 -8.88 -0.26 -15.91
N SER A 115 -9.75 -1.28 -15.88
CA SER A 115 -10.82 -1.45 -16.85
C SER A 115 -11.84 -0.30 -16.76
N GLY A 116 -12.20 0.26 -17.91
CA GLY A 116 -13.06 1.44 -18.00
C GLY A 116 -12.36 2.77 -17.71
N GLY A 117 -11.06 2.76 -17.38
CA GLY A 117 -10.24 3.96 -17.21
C GLY A 117 -9.63 4.47 -18.52
N ARG A 118 -9.22 5.74 -18.53
CA ARG A 118 -8.43 6.37 -19.62
C ARG A 118 -6.95 5.97 -19.58
N TYR A 119 -6.50 5.51 -18.43
CA TYR A 119 -5.11 5.20 -18.14
C TYR A 119 -5.00 3.74 -17.66
N ALA A 120 -3.98 3.03 -18.13
CA ALA A 120 -3.72 1.64 -17.75
C ALA A 120 -2.27 1.47 -17.30
N ARG A 121 -2.06 0.75 -16.21
CA ARG A 121 -0.74 0.41 -15.69
C ARG A 121 -0.04 -0.57 -16.60
N ASN A 122 1.22 -0.28 -16.90
CA ASN A 122 2.07 -1.17 -17.67
C ASN A 122 2.70 -2.23 -16.76
N VAL A 123 2.22 -3.47 -16.87
CA VAL A 123 2.82 -4.62 -16.16
C VAL A 123 4.12 -5.01 -16.86
N VAL A 124 5.24 -4.64 -16.26
CA VAL A 124 6.58 -4.93 -16.79
C VAL A 124 6.87 -6.42 -16.77
N TRP A 125 6.47 -7.09 -15.69
CA TRP A 125 6.50 -8.55 -15.58
C TRP A 125 5.53 -9.04 -14.51
N GLN A 126 5.14 -10.31 -14.63
CA GLN A 126 4.43 -11.08 -13.61
C GLN A 126 5.15 -12.41 -13.37
N ARG A 127 5.14 -12.89 -12.13
CA ARG A 127 5.72 -14.19 -11.74
C ARG A 127 4.80 -14.93 -10.78
N ARG A 128 5.00 -16.25 -10.70
CA ARG A 128 4.52 -17.04 -9.56
C ARG A 128 5.25 -16.57 -8.31
N TYR A 129 4.52 -16.54 -7.20
CA TYR A 129 5.03 -16.10 -5.92
C TYR A 129 4.60 -17.05 -4.83
N GLU A 130 5.52 -17.37 -3.93
CA GLU A 130 5.26 -18.22 -2.78
C GLU A 130 5.57 -17.40 -1.53
N GLY A 131 4.57 -17.26 -0.67
CA GLY A 131 4.75 -16.74 0.67
C GLY A 131 4.66 -17.87 1.69
N LYS A 132 4.85 -17.55 2.97
CA LYS A 132 4.82 -18.57 4.01
C LYS A 132 3.40 -19.12 4.21
N GLY A 133 3.14 -20.30 3.66
CA GLY A 133 1.87 -21.02 3.78
C GLY A 133 0.81 -20.65 2.73
N TRP A 134 1.21 -20.01 1.63
CA TRP A 134 0.33 -19.66 0.51
C TRP A 134 1.12 -19.47 -0.78
N SER A 135 0.47 -19.64 -1.92
CA SER A 135 1.03 -19.35 -3.24
C SER A 135 0.14 -18.34 -3.97
N GLY A 136 0.66 -17.75 -5.04
CA GLY A 136 -0.06 -16.73 -5.79
C GLY A 136 0.77 -16.16 -6.92
N THR A 137 0.56 -14.87 -7.18
CA THR A 137 1.30 -14.12 -8.20
C THR A 137 1.74 -12.76 -7.69
N ILE A 138 2.85 -12.27 -8.24
CA ILE A 138 3.35 -10.91 -8.04
C ILE A 138 3.57 -10.26 -9.41
N ALA A 139 3.07 -9.03 -9.56
CA ALA A 139 3.24 -8.23 -10.76
C ALA A 139 3.96 -6.92 -10.44
N TYR A 140 4.90 -6.53 -11.30
CA TYR A 140 5.65 -5.29 -11.19
C TYR A 140 5.21 -4.28 -12.25
N VAL A 141 4.99 -3.05 -11.81
CA VAL A 141 4.57 -1.90 -12.61
C VAL A 141 5.48 -0.72 -12.30
N ASN A 142 5.86 0.03 -13.32
CA ASN A 142 6.66 1.26 -13.15
C ASN A 142 6.19 2.44 -14.00
N SER A 143 5.18 2.24 -14.85
CA SER A 143 4.60 3.26 -15.71
C SER A 143 3.11 3.03 -15.92
N VAL A 144 2.45 4.07 -16.38
CA VAL A 144 1.05 4.08 -16.82
C VAL A 144 1.02 4.60 -18.24
N PHE A 145 0.25 3.94 -19.11
CA PHE A 145 -0.01 4.36 -20.47
C PHE A 145 -1.38 5.01 -20.58
N GLY A 146 -1.45 6.14 -21.26
CA GLY A 146 -2.70 6.84 -21.60
C GLY A 146 -2.38 8.08 -22.42
N ASP A 147 -3.34 8.56 -23.20
CA ASP A 147 -3.15 9.77 -24.02
C ASP A 147 -1.99 9.70 -25.01
N GLN A 148 -1.70 8.48 -25.49
CA GLN A 148 -0.56 8.19 -26.36
C GLN A 148 0.81 8.41 -25.70
N GLU A 149 0.85 8.57 -24.37
CA GLU A 149 2.05 8.80 -23.59
C GLU A 149 2.26 7.70 -22.53
N ASN A 150 3.53 7.48 -22.18
CA ASN A 150 3.94 6.62 -21.06
C ASN A 150 4.47 7.50 -19.93
N LEU A 151 3.74 7.54 -18.82
CA LEU A 151 4.11 8.30 -17.64
C LEU A 151 4.73 7.37 -16.59
N ASN A 152 5.90 7.75 -16.10
CA ASN A 152 6.55 7.03 -15.01
C ASN A 152 5.77 7.25 -13.70
N ILE A 153 5.48 6.17 -13.00
CA ILE A 153 4.87 6.19 -11.66
C ILE A 153 5.83 5.57 -10.63
N PRO A 154 5.65 5.74 -9.31
CA PRO A 154 6.44 4.98 -8.34
C PRO A 154 6.45 3.49 -8.65
N ASP A 155 7.59 2.84 -8.43
CA ASP A 155 7.71 1.39 -8.67
C ASP A 155 6.78 0.65 -7.71
N TYR A 156 5.91 -0.17 -8.29
CA TYR A 156 4.76 -0.72 -7.62
C TYR A 156 4.68 -2.22 -7.88
N PHE A 157 4.41 -2.96 -6.82
CA PHE A 157 4.23 -4.40 -6.85
C PHE A 157 2.85 -4.72 -6.31
N LEU A 158 2.05 -5.46 -7.07
CA LEU A 158 0.81 -6.06 -6.56
C LEU A 158 1.05 -7.55 -6.34
N ILE A 159 0.64 -8.04 -5.18
CA ILE A 159 0.80 -9.42 -4.76
C ILE A 159 -0.59 -9.99 -4.44
N CYS A 160 -0.97 -11.05 -5.13
CA CYS A 160 -2.29 -11.65 -5.04
C CYS A 160 -2.19 -13.14 -4.66
N PRO A 161 -2.63 -13.52 -3.45
CA PRO A 161 -2.69 -14.93 -3.05
C PRO A 161 -3.78 -15.71 -3.79
N ASP A 162 -3.43 -16.92 -4.19
CA ASP A 162 -4.35 -17.96 -4.65
C ASP A 162 -4.94 -18.73 -3.46
N LYS A 163 -5.39 -18.00 -2.42
CA LYS A 163 -6.00 -18.56 -1.22
C LYS A 163 -7.25 -17.78 -0.84
N GLY A 164 -8.39 -18.47 -0.85
CA GLY A 164 -9.70 -17.95 -0.46
C GLY A 164 -9.68 -17.09 0.81
N GLY A 165 -10.44 -16.00 0.81
CA GLY A 165 -10.56 -15.09 1.95
C GLY A 165 -9.45 -14.04 2.09
N LEU A 166 -8.36 -14.15 1.33
CA LEU A 166 -7.29 -13.13 1.31
C LEU A 166 -7.47 -12.19 0.13
N ALA A 167 -7.37 -10.88 0.37
CA ALA A 167 -7.30 -9.85 -0.66
C ALA A 167 -5.84 -9.59 -1.06
N CYS A 168 -5.58 -9.07 -2.26
CA CYS A 168 -4.23 -8.69 -2.66
C CYS A 168 -3.66 -7.59 -1.74
N PHE A 169 -2.33 -7.54 -1.64
CA PHE A 169 -1.60 -6.47 -0.97
C PHE A 169 -0.55 -5.90 -1.92
N SER A 170 -0.03 -4.72 -1.61
CA SER A 170 0.94 -4.06 -2.50
C SER A 170 2.17 -3.55 -1.77
N PHE A 171 3.26 -3.43 -2.52
CA PHE A 171 4.48 -2.74 -2.11
C PHE A 171 4.76 -1.60 -3.09
N GLU A 172 4.84 -0.37 -2.60
CA GLU A 172 5.13 0.83 -3.39
C GLU A 172 6.46 1.43 -2.93
N VAL A 173 7.37 1.70 -3.86
CA VAL A 173 8.65 2.35 -3.58
C VAL A 173 8.47 3.85 -3.40
N VAL A 174 9.00 4.39 -2.31
CA VAL A 174 8.86 5.80 -1.95
C VAL A 174 10.10 6.58 -2.38
N LYS A 175 9.91 7.61 -3.22
CA LYS A 175 10.93 8.61 -3.61
C LYS A 175 12.18 8.05 -4.30
N ALA A 176 12.12 6.83 -4.83
CA ALA A 176 13.21 6.21 -5.57
C ALA A 176 12.69 5.44 -6.78
N LYS A 177 13.59 5.19 -7.74
CA LYS A 177 13.36 4.26 -8.84
C LYS A 177 14.22 3.02 -8.69
N LEU A 178 13.66 1.85 -8.98
CA LEU A 178 14.37 0.58 -9.00
C LEU A 178 15.02 0.37 -10.35
N ASN A 179 16.28 -0.07 -10.32
CA ASN A 179 16.86 -0.71 -11.50
C ASN A 179 16.35 -2.16 -11.63
N LYS A 180 16.66 -2.81 -12.76
CA LYS A 180 16.23 -4.19 -13.02
C LYS A 180 16.62 -5.16 -11.91
N LYS A 181 17.89 -5.15 -11.48
CA LYS A 181 18.41 -6.02 -10.41
C LYS A 181 17.68 -5.79 -9.09
N GLU A 182 17.39 -4.53 -8.75
CA GLU A 182 16.63 -4.21 -7.53
C GLU A 182 15.19 -4.72 -7.62
N SER A 183 14.50 -4.47 -8.74
CA SER A 183 13.12 -4.94 -8.95
C SER A 183 13.00 -6.46 -8.91
N ASP A 184 13.98 -7.18 -9.47
CA ASP A 184 14.00 -8.63 -9.52
C ASP A 184 14.16 -9.28 -8.13
N ARG A 185 14.70 -8.55 -7.14
CA ARG A 185 14.95 -9.06 -5.78
C ARG A 185 13.89 -8.67 -4.76
N ILE A 186 12.95 -7.78 -5.10
CA ILE A 186 11.84 -7.45 -4.21
C ILE A 186 11.04 -8.68 -3.77
N PRO A 187 10.69 -9.66 -4.65
CA PRO A 187 9.95 -10.84 -4.21
C PRO A 187 10.60 -11.58 -3.03
N GLU A 188 11.92 -11.79 -3.09
CA GLU A 188 12.71 -12.47 -2.05
C GLU A 188 12.61 -11.74 -0.70
N LEU A 189 12.66 -10.40 -0.72
CA LEU A 189 12.58 -9.60 0.51
C LEU A 189 11.21 -9.65 1.16
N LEU A 190 10.16 -9.89 0.38
CA LEU A 190 8.77 -9.96 0.84
C LEU A 190 8.36 -11.36 1.33
N GLU A 191 9.18 -12.40 1.15
CA GLU A 191 8.86 -13.80 1.52
C GLU A 191 8.46 -13.99 2.99
N GLY A 192 8.82 -13.03 3.86
CA GLY A 192 8.43 -13.01 5.26
C GLY A 192 6.92 -12.83 5.49
N ILE A 193 6.14 -12.46 4.48
CA ILE A 193 4.69 -12.27 4.59
C ILE A 193 3.98 -13.62 4.45
N GLY A 194 3.45 -14.10 5.58
CA GLY A 194 2.73 -15.37 5.67
C GLY A 194 1.24 -15.19 5.87
N VAL A 195 0.55 -16.31 6.08
CA VAL A 195 -0.87 -16.36 6.42
C VAL A 195 -1.07 -17.03 7.78
N GLY A 196 -1.94 -16.44 8.61
CA GLY A 196 -2.37 -17.05 9.86
C GLY A 196 -3.24 -18.28 9.58
N GLY A 197 -3.04 -19.36 10.33
CA GLY A 197 -3.99 -20.47 10.36
C GLY A 197 -5.28 -19.99 11.02
N PHE A 198 -6.41 -20.17 10.36
CA PHE A 198 -7.73 -20.02 10.95
C PHE A 198 -8.03 -21.20 11.87
#